data_AF-A0A8J3U2I7-F1
#
_entry.id   AF-A0A8J3U2I7-F1
#
_cell.length_a   1.000
_cell.length_b   1.000
_cell.length_c   1.000
_cell.angle_alpha   90.00
_cell.angle_beta   90.00
_cell.angle_gamma   90.00
#
_symmetry.space_group_name_H-M   'P 1'
#
loop_
_entity.id
_entity.type
_entity.pdbx_description
1 polymer ?
#
loop_
_entity_poly.entity_id
_entity_poly.type
_entity_poly.pdbx_seq_one_letter_code
_entity_poly.pdbx_strand_id
1 'polypeptide(L)'
;MLLPAGLSLTDEEQWVRRMLDRLAAKEQRRRPSDDDLLDRATDLATRYLDDKATPTSVRWVENQRHRWGSCTPDHGTIRLSTRLRGMPAWVVDYVIMHELVHLLVPSHGPRFWELVERYPRAERARGFLEGFSMGANGSAEEC
;
A
#
# COMPACT_ATOMS: atom_id res chain seq x y z
N MET A 1 -19.00 6.07 23.14
CA MET A 1 -19.65 5.17 22.16
C MET A 1 -20.98 4.75 22.78
N LEU A 2 -22.12 5.11 22.19
CA LEU A 2 -23.45 4.78 22.73
C LEU A 2 -24.07 3.66 21.88
N LEU A 3 -24.43 2.56 22.53
CA LEU A 3 -25.34 1.56 21.97
C LEU A 3 -26.78 2.09 22.13
N PRO A 4 -27.66 1.96 21.12
CA PRO A 4 -29.08 2.22 21.29
C PRO A 4 -29.68 1.19 22.26
N ALA A 5 -30.38 1.64 23.30
CA ALA A 5 -31.01 0.72 24.25
C ALA A 5 -32.19 -0.02 23.57
N GLY A 6 -32.21 -1.36 23.67
CA GLY A 6 -33.36 -2.20 23.31
C GLY A 6 -33.21 -3.13 22.09
N LEU A 7 -32.00 -3.35 21.58
CA LEU A 7 -31.76 -4.33 20.50
C LEU A 7 -31.70 -5.76 21.04
N SER A 8 -32.29 -6.73 20.33
CA SER A 8 -32.07 -8.15 20.63
C SER A 8 -30.62 -8.54 20.31
N LEU A 9 -30.09 -9.62 20.89
CA LEU A 9 -28.73 -10.10 20.61
C LEU A 9 -28.47 -10.29 19.10
N THR A 10 -29.48 -10.74 18.36
CA THR A 10 -29.41 -10.88 16.89
C THR A 10 -29.40 -9.53 16.15
N ASP A 11 -30.02 -8.49 16.70
CA ASP A 11 -29.98 -7.15 16.11
C ASP A 11 -28.65 -6.44 16.41
N GLU A 12 -28.05 -6.73 17.57
CA GLU A 12 -26.71 -6.25 17.94
C GLU A 12 -25.64 -6.82 17.00
N GLU A 13 -25.64 -8.12 16.75
CA GLU A 13 -24.70 -8.76 15.81
C GLU A 13 -24.83 -8.19 14.39
N GLN A 14 -26.05 -8.02 13.90
CA GLN A 14 -26.30 -7.40 12.60
C GLN A 14 -25.84 -5.95 12.54
N TRP A 15 -26.05 -5.18 13.61
CA TRP A 15 -25.62 -3.79 13.70
C TRP A 15 -24.09 -3.68 13.70
N VAL A 16 -23.40 -4.52 14.49
CA VAL A 16 -21.94 -4.62 14.50
C VAL A 16 -21.42 -4.97 13.12
N ARG A 17 -21.99 -5.98 12.45
CA ARG A 17 -21.61 -6.36 11.08
C ARG A 17 -21.72 -5.19 10.10
N ARG A 18 -22.87 -4.50 10.08
CA ARG A 18 -23.08 -3.32 9.21
C ARG A 18 -22.11 -2.18 9.53
N MET A 19 -21.76 -1.99 10.80
CA MET A 19 -20.78 -0.98 11.19
C MET A 19 -19.37 -1.34 10.73
N LEU A 20 -18.97 -2.62 10.89
CA LEU A 20 -17.69 -3.13 10.39
C LEU A 20 -17.59 -3.01 8.87
N ASP A 21 -18.66 -3.33 8.13
CA ASP A 21 -18.71 -3.17 6.68
C ASP A 21 -18.58 -1.69 6.27
N ARG A 22 -19.24 -0.78 6.99
CA ARG A 22 -19.09 0.67 6.76
C ARG A 22 -17.68 1.16 7.03
N LEU A 23 -17.03 0.68 8.10
CA LEU A 23 -15.65 1.03 8.42
C LEU A 23 -14.69 0.49 7.36
N ALA A 24 -14.86 -0.76 6.93
CA ALA A 24 -14.07 -1.35 5.85
C ALA A 24 -14.25 -0.60 4.51
N ALA A 25 -15.48 -0.23 4.16
CA ALA A 25 -15.77 0.57 2.97
C ALA A 25 -15.20 1.99 3.07
N LYS A 26 -15.20 2.58 4.27
CA LYS A 26 -14.57 3.89 4.53
C LYS A 26 -13.06 3.81 4.40
N GLU A 27 -12.43 2.77 4.92
CA GLU A 27 -10.99 2.54 4.82
C GLU A 27 -10.56 2.33 3.36
N GLN A 28 -11.33 1.57 2.58
CA GLN A 28 -11.10 1.41 1.14
C GLN A 28 -11.23 2.74 0.35
N ARG A 29 -12.05 3.68 0.83
CA ARG A 29 -12.24 4.99 0.20
C ARG A 29 -11.28 6.06 0.71
N ARG A 30 -10.55 5.79 1.79
CA ARG A 30 -9.57 6.73 2.34
C ARG A 30 -8.49 6.96 1.27
N ARG A 31 -8.19 8.23 1.02
CA ARG A 31 -7.08 8.65 0.18
C ARG A 31 -5.99 9.13 1.12
N PRO A 32 -4.92 8.33 1.35
CA PRO A 32 -3.81 8.75 2.18
C PRO A 32 -3.25 10.09 1.69
N SER A 33 -2.97 11.01 2.59
CA SER A 33 -2.14 12.19 2.32
C SER A 33 -0.69 11.78 2.09
N ASP A 34 0.16 12.72 1.67
CA ASP A 34 1.61 12.45 1.55
C ASP A 34 2.24 12.17 2.93
N ASP A 35 1.76 12.82 4.00
CA ASP A 35 2.19 12.53 5.38
C ASP A 35 1.78 11.13 5.81
N ASP A 36 0.53 10.70 5.53
CA ASP A 36 0.08 9.33 5.79
C ASP A 36 0.96 8.30 5.05
N LEU A 37 1.41 8.61 3.84
CA LEU A 37 2.28 7.73 3.06
C LEU A 37 3.68 7.64 3.68
N LEU A 38 4.23 8.77 4.13
CA LEU A 38 5.53 8.80 4.79
C LEU A 38 5.51 7.99 6.10
N ASP A 39 4.51 8.22 6.95
CA ASP A 39 4.31 7.47 8.19
C ASP A 39 4.19 5.97 7.89
N ARG A 40 3.43 5.62 6.85
CA ARG A 40 3.25 4.22 6.46
C ARG A 40 4.56 3.59 5.97
N ALA A 41 5.34 4.32 5.18
CA ALA A 41 6.62 3.84 4.68
C ALA A 41 7.63 3.64 5.81
N THR A 42 7.68 4.54 6.78
CA THR A 42 8.50 4.38 7.99
C THR A 42 8.07 3.14 8.77
N ASP A 43 6.77 2.92 9.01
CA ASP A 43 6.29 1.70 9.68
C ASP A 43 6.71 0.41 8.94
N LEU A 44 6.60 0.39 7.61
CA LEU A 44 7.03 -0.77 6.81
C LEU A 44 8.55 -0.98 6.89
N ALA A 45 9.34 0.08 6.80
CA ALA A 45 10.80 0.00 6.91
C ALA A 45 11.24 -0.53 8.28
N THR A 46 10.64 -0.04 9.37
CA THR A 46 10.91 -0.53 10.72
C THR A 46 10.52 -2.00 10.87
N ARG A 47 9.35 -2.42 10.38
CA ARG A 47 8.86 -3.80 10.56
C ARG A 47 9.57 -4.85 9.71
N TYR A 48 9.94 -4.50 8.48
CA TYR A 48 10.36 -5.48 7.48
C TYR A 48 11.78 -5.29 6.99
N LEU A 49 12.39 -4.11 7.21
CA LEU A 49 13.71 -3.75 6.68
C LEU A 49 14.71 -3.34 7.78
N ASP A 50 14.44 -3.68 9.03
CA ASP A 50 15.28 -3.37 10.20
C ASP A 50 15.63 -1.87 10.31
N ASP A 51 14.71 -0.99 9.89
CA ASP A 51 14.91 0.47 9.88
C ASP A 51 16.05 0.96 8.97
N LYS A 52 16.50 0.13 8.01
CA LYS A 52 17.62 0.47 7.11
C LYS A 52 17.21 1.32 5.91
N ALA A 53 15.91 1.39 5.61
CA ALA A 53 15.37 2.05 4.42
C ALA A 53 14.46 3.21 4.80
N THR A 54 15.02 4.32 5.27
CA THR A 54 14.24 5.48 5.71
C THR A 54 14.06 6.48 4.55
N PRO A 55 12.83 6.66 4.03
CA PRO A 55 12.60 7.64 2.97
C PRO A 55 12.57 9.06 3.54
N THR A 56 13.04 10.02 2.76
CA THR A 56 12.92 11.45 3.05
C THR A 56 11.51 11.96 2.76
N SER A 57 10.86 11.41 1.73
CA SER A 57 9.50 11.78 1.35
C SER A 57 8.82 10.67 0.56
N VAL A 58 7.51 10.53 0.73
CA VAL A 58 6.66 9.66 -0.11
C VAL A 58 5.48 10.49 -0.58
N ARG A 59 5.24 10.55 -1.89
CA ARG A 59 4.18 11.40 -2.43
C ARG A 59 3.41 10.79 -3.58
N TRP A 60 2.16 11.22 -3.74
CA TRP A 60 1.37 10.91 -4.92
C TRP A 60 1.80 11.72 -6.15
N VAL A 61 1.82 11.10 -7.33
CA VAL A 61 2.06 11.77 -8.61
C VAL A 61 1.17 11.25 -9.73
N GLU A 62 0.78 12.13 -10.65
CA GLU A 62 -0.10 11.81 -11.78
C GLU A 62 0.65 11.40 -13.05
N ASN A 63 1.94 11.76 -13.15
CA ASN A 63 2.74 11.53 -14.35
C ASN A 63 3.43 10.14 -14.41
N GLN A 64 3.12 9.24 -13.47
CA GLN A 64 3.53 7.83 -13.52
C GLN A 64 2.56 7.01 -14.37
N ARG A 65 2.79 7.02 -15.70
CA ARG A 65 1.89 6.40 -16.68
C ARG A 65 2.08 4.89 -16.82
N HIS A 66 3.32 4.42 -16.68
CA HIS A 66 3.72 3.03 -16.95
C HIS A 66 4.20 2.28 -15.72
N ARG A 67 4.23 2.92 -14.55
CA ARG A 67 4.75 2.34 -13.31
C ARG A 67 3.85 2.65 -12.13
N TRP A 68 3.84 1.75 -11.16
CA TRP A 68 3.09 1.95 -9.92
C TRP A 68 3.82 2.85 -8.93
N GLY A 69 5.16 2.77 -8.91
CA GLY A 69 6.04 3.55 -8.06
C GLY A 69 7.32 3.98 -8.79
N SER A 70 8.13 4.79 -8.10
CA SER A 70 9.55 4.97 -8.41
C SER A 70 10.26 5.55 -7.19
N CYS A 71 11.53 5.24 -7.05
CA CYS A 71 12.41 5.75 -6.02
C CYS A 71 13.58 6.54 -6.63
N THR A 72 14.06 7.56 -5.92
CA THR A 72 15.34 8.22 -6.20
C THR A 72 16.25 8.00 -4.99
N PRO A 73 17.09 6.94 -4.99
CA PRO A 73 17.84 6.52 -3.82
C PRO A 73 18.72 7.60 -3.21
N ASP A 74 19.43 8.37 -4.04
CA ASP A 74 20.34 9.44 -3.60
C ASP A 74 19.65 10.55 -2.77
N HIS A 75 18.33 10.70 -2.93
CA HIS A 75 17.53 11.69 -2.21
C HIS A 75 16.54 11.06 -1.23
N GLY A 76 16.44 9.72 -1.19
CA GLY A 76 15.45 9.00 -0.38
C GLY A 76 14.00 9.32 -0.75
N THR A 77 13.72 9.78 -1.98
CA THR A 77 12.37 10.20 -2.36
C THR A 77 11.62 9.11 -3.11
N ILE A 78 10.39 8.82 -2.70
CA ILE A 78 9.50 7.84 -3.32
C ILE A 78 8.28 8.55 -3.94
N ARG A 79 7.87 8.10 -5.12
CA ARG A 79 6.72 8.64 -5.86
C ARG A 79 5.77 7.52 -6.24
N LEU A 80 4.54 7.59 -5.76
CA LEU A 80 3.49 6.62 -6.05
C LEU A 80 2.52 7.16 -7.10
N SER A 81 2.13 6.32 -8.06
CA SER A 81 1.11 6.68 -9.05
C SER A 81 -0.25 6.91 -8.39
N THR A 82 -0.93 8.01 -8.72
CA THR A 82 -2.31 8.26 -8.27
C THR A 82 -3.29 7.17 -8.72
N ARG A 83 -2.92 6.34 -9.70
CA ARG A 83 -3.69 5.15 -10.10
C ARG A 83 -3.86 4.12 -8.98
N LEU A 84 -3.00 4.11 -7.97
CA LEU A 84 -3.15 3.26 -6.79
C LEU A 84 -4.23 3.77 -5.82
N ARG A 85 -4.73 5.00 -5.97
CA ARG A 85 -5.76 5.53 -5.08
C ARG A 85 -7.06 4.75 -5.22
N GLY A 86 -7.56 4.24 -4.10
CA GLY A 86 -8.75 3.38 -4.05
C GLY A 86 -8.44 1.89 -4.27
N MET A 87 -7.19 1.52 -4.53
CA MET A 87 -6.76 0.13 -4.40
C MET A 87 -6.71 -0.26 -2.91
N PRO A 88 -6.80 -1.57 -2.60
CA PRO A 88 -6.66 -2.02 -1.22
C PRO A 88 -5.34 -1.56 -0.58
N ALA A 89 -5.37 -1.17 0.70
CA ALA A 89 -4.18 -0.65 1.40
C ALA A 89 -2.96 -1.57 1.32
N TRP A 90 -3.17 -2.90 1.34
CA TRP A 90 -2.09 -3.87 1.21
C TRP A 90 -1.42 -3.93 -0.16
N VAL A 91 -2.09 -3.42 -1.21
CA VAL A 91 -1.48 -3.23 -2.54
C VAL A 91 -0.62 -1.97 -2.53
N VAL A 92 -1.09 -0.89 -1.91
CA VAL A 92 -0.31 0.34 -1.75
C VAL A 92 0.94 0.09 -0.91
N ASP A 93 0.81 -0.63 0.20
CA ASP A 93 1.91 -1.06 1.06
C ASP A 93 2.96 -1.85 0.28
N TYR A 94 2.54 -2.74 -0.61
CA TYR A 94 3.45 -3.52 -1.44
C TYR A 94 4.27 -2.62 -2.36
N VAL A 95 3.65 -1.64 -3.02
CA VAL A 95 4.38 -0.70 -3.88
C VAL A 95 5.33 0.17 -3.04
N ILE A 96 4.91 0.62 -1.85
CA ILE A 96 5.81 1.33 -0.93
C ILE A 96 7.00 0.44 -0.56
N MET A 97 6.75 -0.82 -0.19
CA MET A 97 7.80 -1.79 0.15
C MET A 97 8.78 -1.99 -1.01
N HIS A 98 8.28 -2.12 -2.25
CA HIS A 98 9.11 -2.24 -3.45
C HIS A 98 10.07 -1.04 -3.58
N GLU A 99 9.55 0.18 -3.46
CA GLU A 99 10.35 1.40 -3.58
C GLU A 99 11.30 1.63 -2.40
N LEU A 100 10.93 1.19 -1.19
CA LEU A 100 11.81 1.19 -0.03
C LEU A 100 13.00 0.25 -0.22
N VAL A 101 12.78 -0.94 -0.80
CA VAL A 101 13.88 -1.88 -1.08
C VAL A 101 14.85 -1.30 -2.10
N HIS A 102 14.39 -0.45 -3.04
CA HIS A 102 15.27 0.27 -3.96
C HIS A 102 16.24 1.24 -3.28
N LEU A 103 15.96 1.70 -2.05
CA LEU A 103 16.93 2.47 -1.25
C LEU A 103 18.14 1.62 -0.83
N LEU A 104 17.99 0.29 -0.78
CA LEU A 104 19.01 -0.66 -0.34
C LEU A 104 19.63 -1.43 -1.50
N VAL A 105 18.83 -1.76 -2.51
CA VAL A 105 19.20 -2.64 -3.63
C VAL A 105 18.66 -2.04 -4.94
N PRO A 106 19.54 -1.50 -5.81
CA PRO A 106 19.10 -0.78 -7.01
C PRO A 106 18.40 -1.64 -8.07
N SER A 107 18.67 -2.94 -8.12
CA SER A 107 18.21 -3.83 -9.20
C SER A 107 17.43 -5.02 -8.66
N HIS A 108 16.45 -5.51 -9.42
CA HIS A 108 15.52 -6.59 -9.06
C HIS A 108 16.14 -8.01 -9.05
N GLY A 109 17.35 -8.16 -8.50
CA GLY A 109 18.02 -9.45 -8.34
C GLY A 109 17.47 -10.27 -7.15
N PRO A 110 18.05 -11.45 -6.86
CA PRO A 110 17.59 -12.32 -5.77
C PRO A 110 17.48 -11.62 -4.41
N ARG A 111 18.48 -10.79 -4.06
CA ARG A 111 18.49 -10.02 -2.81
C ARG A 111 17.34 -9.01 -2.73
N PHE A 112 16.96 -8.40 -3.86
CA PHE A 112 15.84 -7.46 -3.89
C PHE A 112 14.54 -8.20 -3.54
N TRP A 113 14.29 -9.32 -4.21
CA TRP A 113 13.08 -10.11 -3.98
C TRP A 113 13.02 -10.73 -2.60
N GLU A 114 14.15 -11.18 -2.05
CA GLU A 114 14.25 -11.64 -0.67
C GLU A 114 13.76 -10.58 0.33
N LEU A 115 14.13 -9.30 0.11
CA LEU A 115 13.70 -8.19 0.97
C LEU A 115 12.22 -7.83 0.75
N VAL A 116 11.76 -7.76 -0.50
CA VAL A 116 10.34 -7.47 -0.81
C VAL A 116 9.42 -8.53 -0.21
N GLU A 117 9.82 -9.80 -0.27
CA GLU A 117 9.02 -10.93 0.23
C GLU A 117 8.92 -11.00 1.75
N ARG A 118 9.69 -10.18 2.49
CA ARG A 118 9.47 -9.98 3.93
C ARG A 118 8.11 -9.35 4.22
N TYR A 119 7.52 -8.63 3.25
CA TYR A 119 6.15 -8.17 3.35
C TYR A 119 5.17 -9.35 3.13
N PRO A 120 4.35 -9.74 4.12
CA PRO A 120 3.58 -11.00 4.07
C PRO A 120 2.55 -11.11 2.94
N ARG A 121 2.18 -9.99 2.31
CA ARG A 121 1.19 -9.97 1.21
C ARG A 121 1.82 -9.67 -0.15
N ALA A 122 3.15 -9.75 -0.26
CA ALA A 122 3.87 -9.40 -1.49
C ALA A 122 3.36 -10.19 -2.70
N GLU A 123 3.34 -11.52 -2.63
CA GLU A 123 2.84 -12.37 -3.72
C GLU A 123 1.42 -12.01 -4.15
N ARG A 124 0.52 -11.85 -3.18
CA ARG A 124 -0.89 -11.48 -3.42
C ARG A 124 -1.01 -10.11 -4.09
N ALA A 125 -0.17 -9.14 -3.71
CA ALA A 125 -0.15 -7.79 -4.28
C ALA A 125 0.36 -7.77 -5.72
N ARG A 126 1.43 -8.53 -6.00
CA ARG A 126 1.93 -8.74 -7.37
C ARG A 126 0.81 -9.25 -8.28
N GLY A 127 0.15 -10.35 -7.90
CA GLY A 127 -0.95 -10.92 -8.69
C GLY A 127 -2.15 -10.00 -8.85
N PHE A 128 -2.46 -9.17 -7.84
CA PHE A 128 -3.50 -8.15 -7.95
C PHE A 128 -3.16 -7.07 -8.98
N LEU A 129 -1.93 -6.54 -8.94
CA LEU A 129 -1.48 -5.50 -9.86
C LEU A 129 -1.39 -6.02 -11.29
N GLU A 130 -0.90 -7.25 -11.48
CA GLU A 130 -0.88 -7.93 -12.77
C GLU A 130 -2.29 -8.06 -13.36
N GLY A 131 -3.23 -8.61 -12.59
CA GLY A 131 -4.63 -8.75 -13.01
C GLY A 131 -5.29 -7.40 -13.31
N PHE A 132 -5.00 -6.37 -12.51
CA PHE A 132 -5.50 -5.02 -12.74
C PHE A 132 -4.95 -4.42 -14.04
N SER A 133 -3.64 -4.56 -14.30
CA SER A 133 -3.00 -4.10 -15.53
C SER A 133 -3.59 -4.75 -16.78
N MET A 134 -3.79 -6.08 -16.73
CA MET A 134 -4.41 -6.84 -17.84
C MET A 134 -5.85 -6.38 -18.11
N GLY A 135 -6.66 -6.16 -17.07
CA GLY A 135 -8.05 -5.72 -17.21
C GLY A 135 -8.21 -4.26 -17.65
N ALA A 136 -7.22 -3.41 -17.37
CA ALA A 136 -7.25 -1.98 -17.65
C ALA A 136 -6.70 -1.60 -19.05
N ASN A 137 -6.36 -2.56 -19.91
CA ASN A 137 -5.66 -2.34 -21.19
C ASN A 137 -4.37 -1.51 -21.06
N GLY A 138 -3.68 -1.59 -19.91
CA GLY A 138 -2.49 -0.78 -19.62
C GLY A 138 -1.34 -1.63 -19.10
N SER A 139 -0.15 -1.49 -19.68
CA SER A 139 1.09 -2.15 -19.25
C SER A 139 1.76 -1.38 -18.11
N ALA A 140 1.13 -1.31 -16.93
CA ALA A 140 1.82 -0.79 -15.75
C ALA A 140 2.70 -1.88 -15.15
N GLU A 141 4.00 -1.62 -15.11
CA GLU A 141 5.05 -2.51 -14.60
C GLU A 141 5.43 -2.11 -13.16
N GLU A 142 6.09 -3.02 -12.43
CA GLU A 142 6.43 -2.80 -11.04
C GLU A 142 7.52 -1.72 -10.84
N CYS A 143 8.44 -1.52 -11.79
CA CYS A 143 9.24 -0.29 -12.00
C CYS A 143 10.04 -0.39 -13.31
#